data_AF-A0A350JGR6-F1
#
_entry.id   AF-A0A350JGR6-F1
#
_cell.length_a   1.000
_cell.length_b   1.000
_cell.length_c   1.000
_cell.angle_alpha   90.00
_cell.angle_beta   90.00
_cell.angle_gamma   90.00
#
_symmetry.space_group_name_H-M   'P 1'
#
loop_
_entity.id
_entity.type
_entity.pdbx_description
1 polymer ?
#
loop_
_entity_poly.entity_id
_entity_poly.type
_entity_poly.pdbx_seq_one_letter_code
_entity_poly.pdbx_strand_id
1 'polypeptide(L)'
;MEFHFPMAPGFLPELADSLPEGTILKKYLTRLNREDCRRIEGDGYLKGLIDLTFRANGKYYVLDWKSNKLGGRTEGFGDNEIEREMLTHHYVLQYHLYVVALHRFLLSRMKDYSYERNFGGVYYLFVRGMSEGSKNGIYFDLPDFDTVQALEDFLVSKK
;
A
#
# COMPACT_ATOMS: atom_id res chain seq x y z
N MET A 1 10.57 9.57 -0.55
CA MET A 1 9.75 10.57 0.18
C MET A 1 9.59 10.09 1.62
N GLU A 2 10.17 10.81 2.58
CA GLU A 2 9.94 10.52 4.01
C GLU A 2 8.60 11.13 4.44
N PHE A 3 7.83 10.42 5.25
CA PHE A 3 6.56 10.92 5.79
C PHE A 3 6.40 10.59 7.27
N HIS A 4 5.65 11.46 7.93
CA HIS A 4 5.21 11.31 9.31
C HIS A 4 3.77 11.81 9.41
N PHE A 5 2.86 11.01 9.96
CA PHE A 5 1.53 11.49 10.31
C PHE A 5 1.05 10.87 11.63
N PRO A 6 0.22 11.61 12.39
CA PRO A 6 -0.30 11.12 13.65
C PRO A 6 -1.18 9.89 13.41
N MET A 7 -1.04 8.90 14.29
CA MET A 7 -1.93 7.75 14.38
C MET A 7 -2.73 7.79 15.67
N ALA A 8 -4.02 7.50 15.55
CA ALA A 8 -4.91 7.28 16.66
C ALA A 8 -4.84 5.83 17.16
N PRO A 9 -5.26 5.57 18.42
CA PRO A 9 -5.47 4.22 18.91
C PRO A 9 -6.45 3.45 18.04
N GLY A 10 -6.18 2.17 17.80
CA GLY A 10 -6.99 1.36 16.91
C GLY A 10 -6.52 -0.08 16.84
N PHE A 11 -7.37 -0.94 16.30
CA PHE A 11 -7.04 -2.34 16.04
C PHE A 11 -7.26 -2.64 14.55
N LEU A 12 -6.16 -2.83 13.81
CA LEU A 12 -6.18 -2.95 12.34
C LEU A 12 -7.20 -3.97 11.80
N PRO A 13 -7.45 -5.13 12.43
CA PRO A 13 -8.50 -6.04 11.97
C PRO A 13 -9.93 -5.46 11.99
N GLU A 14 -10.23 -4.44 12.80
CA GLU A 14 -11.53 -3.75 12.80
C GLU A 14 -11.74 -2.89 11.54
N LEU A 15 -10.65 -2.42 10.91
CA LEU A 15 -10.73 -1.69 9.64
C LEU A 15 -11.35 -2.55 8.54
N ALA A 16 -11.18 -3.87 8.58
CA ALA A 16 -11.64 -4.78 7.54
C ALA A 16 -13.15 -4.67 7.26
N ASP A 17 -13.96 -4.39 8.30
CA ASP A 17 -15.41 -4.28 8.18
C ASP A 17 -15.86 -3.02 7.44
N SER A 18 -15.02 -1.98 7.44
CA SER A 18 -15.27 -0.71 6.74
C SER A 18 -14.74 -0.65 5.30
N LEU A 19 -13.96 -1.66 4.88
CA LEU A 19 -13.38 -1.70 3.54
C LEU A 19 -14.36 -2.25 2.50
N PRO A 20 -14.33 -1.73 1.26
CA PRO A 20 -15.09 -2.29 0.14
C PRO A 20 -14.79 -3.77 -0.09
N GLU A 21 -15.81 -4.51 -0.54
CA GLU A 21 -15.68 -5.93 -0.86
C GLU A 21 -14.72 -6.18 -2.02
N GLY A 22 -13.99 -7.29 -1.96
CA GLY A 22 -13.05 -7.70 -3.01
C GLY A 22 -11.72 -6.94 -3.02
N THR A 23 -11.53 -5.95 -2.15
CA THR A 23 -10.26 -5.22 -2.04
C THR A 23 -9.16 -6.12 -1.47
N ILE A 24 -7.95 -5.97 -2.00
CA ILE A 24 -6.79 -6.75 -1.55
C ILE A 24 -6.41 -6.41 -0.10
N LEU A 25 -6.66 -5.18 0.36
CA LEU A 25 -6.48 -4.80 1.76
C LEU A 25 -7.45 -5.55 2.68
N LYS A 26 -8.72 -5.67 2.31
CA LYS A 26 -9.70 -6.47 3.08
C LYS A 26 -9.31 -7.94 3.10
N LYS A 27 -8.90 -8.50 1.96
CA LYS A 27 -8.37 -9.88 1.87
C LYS A 27 -7.13 -10.08 2.74
N TYR A 28 -6.25 -9.08 2.83
CA TYR A 28 -5.08 -9.11 3.69
C TYR A 28 -5.47 -9.08 5.19
N LEU A 29 -6.30 -8.11 5.60
CA LEU A 29 -6.69 -7.93 7.00
C LEU A 29 -7.50 -9.12 7.54
N THR A 30 -8.36 -9.72 6.72
CA THR A 30 -9.14 -10.91 7.12
C THR A 30 -8.29 -12.17 7.28
N ARG A 31 -7.09 -12.21 6.68
CA ARG A 31 -6.12 -13.31 6.84
C ARG A 31 -5.19 -13.13 8.03
N LEU A 32 -5.14 -11.93 8.60
CA LEU A 32 -4.34 -11.69 9.80
C LEU A 32 -4.98 -12.42 10.98
N ASN A 33 -4.18 -13.22 11.69
CA ASN A 33 -4.62 -13.76 12.96
C ASN A 33 -4.77 -12.61 13.96
N ARG A 34 -5.93 -12.52 14.62
CA ARG A 34 -6.21 -11.46 15.60
C ARG A 34 -5.24 -11.52 16.78
N GLU A 35 -4.72 -12.70 17.10
CA GLU A 35 -3.77 -12.92 18.19
C GLU A 35 -2.37 -12.36 17.88
N ASP A 36 -1.98 -12.31 16.59
CA ASP A 36 -0.69 -11.77 16.14
C ASP A 36 -0.75 -10.25 15.94
N CYS A 37 -1.96 -9.69 15.86
CA CYS A 37 -2.17 -8.25 15.71
C CYS A 37 -2.04 -7.53 17.04
N ARG A 38 -1.12 -6.58 17.11
CA ARG A 38 -1.02 -5.67 18.26
C ARG A 38 -2.00 -4.52 18.10
N ARG A 39 -2.66 -4.17 19.20
CA ARG A 39 -3.47 -2.96 19.29
C ARG A 39 -2.54 -1.75 19.35
N ILE A 40 -2.91 -0.68 18.67
CA ILE A 40 -2.29 0.64 18.86
C ILE A 40 -2.94 1.22 20.13
N GLU A 41 -2.20 1.26 21.24
CA GLU A 41 -2.75 1.57 22.57
C GLU A 41 -2.86 3.08 22.86
N GLY A 42 -2.11 3.92 22.13
CA GLY A 42 -2.05 5.36 22.39
C GLY A 42 -1.74 6.15 21.13
N ASP A 43 -1.88 7.47 21.24
CA ASP A 43 -1.50 8.39 20.18
C ASP A 43 -0.03 8.21 19.82
N GLY A 44 0.27 8.16 18.53
CA GLY A 44 1.62 7.94 18.02
C GLY A 44 1.85 8.62 16.69
N TYR A 45 3.01 8.37 16.10
CA TYR A 45 3.31 8.76 14.73
C TYR A 45 3.69 7.53 13.92
N LEU A 46 3.08 7.41 12.75
CA LEU A 46 3.58 6.50 11.73
C LEU A 46 4.66 7.21 10.94
N LYS A 47 5.85 6.61 10.92
CA LYS A 47 6.98 7.04 10.11
C LYS A 47 7.20 6.02 8.99
N GLY A 48 7.46 6.52 7.79
CA GLY A 48 7.85 5.67 6.67
C GLY A 48 8.68 6.42 5.63
N LEU A 49 9.31 5.64 4.75
CA LEU A 49 10.09 6.14 3.64
C LEU A 49 9.63 5.44 2.37
N ILE A 50 9.10 6.22 1.43
CA ILE A 50 8.79 5.74 0.09
C ILE A 50 10.07 5.81 -0.74
N ASP A 51 10.45 4.68 -1.33
CA ASP A 51 11.58 4.52 -2.25
C ASP A 51 11.53 5.53 -3.40
N LEU A 52 10.45 5.51 -4.20
CA LEU A 52 10.26 6.44 -5.29
C LEU A 52 8.81 6.92 -5.39
N THR A 53 8.66 8.23 -5.59
CA THR A 53 7.42 8.84 -6.07
C THR A 53 7.75 9.54 -7.37
N PHE A 54 6.97 9.28 -8.42
CA PHE A 54 7.19 9.89 -9.72
C PHE A 54 5.88 10.33 -10.36
N ARG A 55 5.97 11.22 -11.36
CA ARG A 55 4.83 11.69 -12.13
C ARG A 55 4.98 11.28 -13.59
N ALA A 56 3.97 10.60 -14.13
CA ALA A 56 3.90 10.22 -15.54
C ALA A 56 2.50 10.54 -16.08
N ASN A 57 2.41 11.15 -17.27
CA ASN A 57 1.13 11.49 -17.92
C ASN A 57 0.12 12.21 -17.00
N GLY A 58 0.62 13.14 -16.16
CA GLY A 58 -0.20 13.92 -15.23
C GLY A 58 -0.63 13.20 -13.96
N LYS A 59 -0.26 11.92 -13.78
CA LYS A 59 -0.58 11.12 -12.59
C LYS A 59 0.66 10.84 -11.74
N TYR A 60 0.46 10.77 -10.42
CA TYR A 60 1.49 10.44 -9.44
C TYR A 60 1.44 8.96 -9.08
N TYR A 61 2.61 8.37 -8.90
CA TYR A 61 2.78 6.94 -8.65
C TYR A 61 3.70 6.72 -7.45
N VAL A 62 3.45 5.63 -6.74
CA VAL A 62 4.36 5.07 -5.74
C VAL A 62 5.11 3.91 -6.38
N LEU A 63 6.40 3.78 -6.09
CA LEU A 63 7.21 2.65 -6.52
C LEU A 63 8.17 2.22 -5.41
N ASP A 64 8.30 0.91 -5.24
CA ASP A 64 9.19 0.28 -4.27
C ASP A 64 9.94 -0.90 -4.92
N TRP A 65 11.22 -1.07 -4.60
CA TRP A 65 12.06 -2.14 -5.14
C TRP A 65 12.23 -3.27 -4.12
N LYS A 66 11.91 -4.50 -4.55
CA LYS A 66 12.06 -5.70 -3.74
C LYS A 66 13.15 -6.61 -4.31
N SER A 67 14.11 -6.96 -3.46
CA SER A 67 15.18 -7.93 -3.79
C SER A 67 14.86 -9.35 -3.32
N ASN A 68 13.60 -9.65 -2.97
CA ASN A 68 13.17 -10.96 -2.46
C ASN A 68 13.52 -12.11 -3.43
N LYS A 69 13.79 -13.30 -2.87
CA LYS A 69 13.94 -14.55 -3.62
C LYS A 69 12.62 -15.30 -3.54
N LEU A 70 11.92 -15.45 -4.65
CA LEU A 70 10.69 -16.23 -4.72
C LEU A 70 11.01 -17.64 -5.24
N GLY A 71 10.67 -18.67 -4.46
CA GLY A 71 10.72 -20.08 -4.89
C GLY A 71 12.08 -20.65 -5.35
N GLY A 72 13.17 -19.89 -5.27
CA GLY A 72 14.52 -20.33 -5.65
C GLY A 72 14.77 -20.58 -7.15
N ARG A 73 13.82 -20.25 -8.04
CA ARG A 73 13.94 -20.41 -9.50
C ARG A 73 13.53 -19.13 -10.23
N THR A 74 14.06 -18.90 -11.43
CA THR A 74 13.74 -17.74 -12.30
C THR A 74 12.25 -17.68 -12.69
N GLU A 75 11.55 -18.81 -12.65
CA GLU A 75 10.11 -18.93 -12.96
C GLU A 75 9.20 -18.54 -11.79
N GLY A 76 9.75 -18.27 -10.59
CA GLY A 76 8.98 -18.01 -9.36
C GLY A 76 8.42 -16.59 -9.24
N PHE A 77 8.33 -15.82 -10.32
CA PHE A 77 7.91 -14.41 -10.32
C PHE A 77 6.70 -14.15 -11.21
N GLY A 78 5.84 -15.16 -11.37
CA GLY A 78 4.51 -14.97 -11.94
C GLY A 78 3.58 -14.23 -10.99
N ASP A 79 2.40 -13.88 -11.49
CA ASP A 79 1.41 -13.09 -10.76
C ASP A 79 1.00 -13.74 -9.42
N ASN A 80 0.86 -15.08 -9.41
CA ASN A 80 0.44 -15.83 -8.21
C ASN A 80 1.50 -15.85 -7.11
N GLU A 81 2.77 -16.04 -7.48
CA GLU A 81 3.89 -16.03 -6.54
C GLU A 81 4.08 -14.63 -5.94
N ILE A 82 3.98 -13.60 -6.78
CA ILE A 82 4.05 -12.20 -6.37
C ILE A 82 2.90 -11.84 -5.43
N GLU A 83 1.66 -12.18 -5.78
CA GLU A 83 0.51 -11.87 -4.91
C GLU A 83 0.66 -12.54 -3.53
N ARG A 84 1.13 -13.80 -3.50
CA ARG A 84 1.41 -14.50 -2.25
C ARG A 84 2.48 -13.79 -1.44
N GLU A 85 3.56 -13.35 -2.08
CA GLU A 85 4.63 -12.61 -1.41
C GLU A 85 4.12 -11.27 -0.86
N MET A 86 3.33 -10.54 -1.63
CA MET A 86 2.71 -9.27 -1.23
C MET A 86 1.88 -9.41 0.05
N LEU A 87 1.10 -10.50 0.14
CA LEU A 87 0.30 -10.81 1.33
C LEU A 87 1.18 -11.24 2.52
N THR A 88 2.14 -12.13 2.29
CA THR A 88 2.93 -12.77 3.35
C THR A 88 3.89 -11.79 4.03
N HIS A 89 4.47 -10.85 3.27
CA HIS A 89 5.41 -9.86 3.77
C HIS A 89 4.75 -8.52 4.14
N HIS A 90 3.42 -8.49 4.24
CA HIS A 90 2.65 -7.30 4.63
C HIS A 90 2.85 -6.09 3.71
N TYR A 91 3.33 -6.32 2.48
CA TYR A 91 3.52 -5.27 1.49
C TYR A 91 2.20 -4.65 1.09
N VAL A 92 1.09 -5.40 1.16
CA VAL A 92 -0.27 -4.86 0.97
C VAL A 92 -0.54 -3.71 1.93
N LEU A 93 -0.38 -3.91 3.23
CA LEU A 93 -0.56 -2.82 4.20
C LEU A 93 0.46 -1.69 3.98
N GLN A 94 1.73 -2.04 3.73
CA GLN A 94 2.79 -1.07 3.52
C GLN A 94 2.45 -0.07 2.41
N TYR A 95 2.07 -0.54 1.22
CA TYR A 95 1.81 0.39 0.13
C TYR A 95 0.53 1.20 0.35
N HIS A 96 -0.49 0.64 1.01
CA HIS A 96 -1.68 1.43 1.33
C HIS A 96 -1.34 2.59 2.28
N LEU A 97 -0.45 2.38 3.24
CA LEU A 97 0.09 3.45 4.09
C LEU A 97 0.86 4.48 3.26
N TYR A 98 1.61 4.05 2.25
CA TYR A 98 2.32 4.95 1.32
C TYR A 98 1.37 5.76 0.44
N VAL A 99 0.27 5.15 -0.02
CA VAL A 99 -0.78 5.81 -0.79
C VAL A 99 -1.45 6.88 0.05
N VAL A 100 -1.83 6.58 1.31
CA VAL A 100 -2.39 7.58 2.23
C VAL A 100 -1.40 8.73 2.48
N ALA A 101 -0.12 8.42 2.71
CA ALA A 101 0.90 9.45 2.90
C ALA A 101 1.03 10.37 1.68
N LEU A 102 1.09 9.80 0.47
CA LEU A 102 1.18 10.56 -0.77
C LEU A 102 -0.10 11.34 -1.06
N HIS A 103 -1.27 10.73 -0.84
CA HIS A 103 -2.57 11.38 -0.99
C HIS A 103 -2.65 12.66 -0.15
N ARG A 104 -2.35 12.56 1.16
CA ARG A 104 -2.31 13.71 2.08
C ARG A 104 -1.29 14.75 1.67
N PHE A 105 -0.11 14.32 1.25
CA PHE A 105 0.93 15.23 0.76
C PHE A 105 0.45 16.03 -0.45
N LEU A 106 -0.08 15.36 -1.47
CA LEU A 106 -0.58 16.02 -2.69
C LEU A 106 -1.75 16.94 -2.39
N LEU A 107 -2.72 16.51 -1.57
CA LEU A 107 -3.84 17.33 -1.12
C LEU A 107 -3.37 18.63 -0.45
N SER A 108 -2.30 18.58 0.36
CA SER A 108 -1.74 19.77 1.02
C SER A 108 -0.96 20.72 0.08
N ARG A 109 -0.54 20.25 -1.10
CA ARG A 109 0.35 21.00 -2.01
C ARG A 109 -0.32 21.45 -3.29
N MET A 110 -1.39 20.79 -3.71
CA MET A 110 -2.05 21.00 -4.99
C MET A 110 -3.50 21.45 -4.77
N LYS A 111 -3.81 22.67 -5.23
CA LYS A 111 -5.11 23.32 -5.02
C LYS A 111 -6.30 22.53 -5.61
N ASP A 112 -6.12 21.91 -6.78
CA ASP A 112 -7.18 21.23 -7.54
C ASP A 112 -6.99 19.70 -7.61
N TYR A 113 -6.34 19.14 -6.58
CA TYR A 113 -6.08 17.71 -6.48
C TYR A 113 -7.35 16.88 -6.28
N SER A 114 -7.46 15.78 -7.01
CA SER A 114 -8.41 14.69 -6.75
C SER A 114 -7.67 13.38 -6.93
N TYR A 115 -7.95 12.42 -6.05
CA TYR A 115 -7.31 11.11 -6.08
C TYR A 115 -7.52 10.43 -7.44
N GLU A 116 -8.76 10.42 -7.92
CA GLU A 116 -9.18 9.77 -9.16
C GLU A 116 -8.52 10.37 -10.40
N ARG A 117 -8.29 11.69 -10.40
CA ARG A 117 -7.64 12.38 -11.53
C ARG A 117 -6.12 12.29 -11.47
N ASN A 118 -5.54 12.40 -10.28
CA ASN A 118 -4.13 12.69 -10.11
C ASN A 118 -3.31 11.51 -9.59
N PHE A 119 -3.92 10.44 -9.08
CA PHE A 119 -3.21 9.24 -8.65
C PHE A 119 -3.24 8.16 -9.74
N GLY A 120 -2.10 7.49 -9.93
CA GLY A 120 -1.86 6.55 -11.02
C GLY A 120 -1.65 5.10 -10.59
N GLY A 121 -1.39 4.86 -9.30
CA GLY A 121 -1.21 3.53 -8.75
C GLY A 121 0.15 3.32 -8.10
N VAL A 122 0.43 2.07 -7.79
CA VAL A 122 1.58 1.61 -7.03
C VAL A 122 2.28 0.50 -7.81
N TYR A 123 3.60 0.57 -7.90
CA TYR A 123 4.43 -0.49 -8.45
C TYR A 123 5.31 -1.11 -7.38
N TYR A 124 5.30 -2.43 -7.26
CA TYR A 124 6.27 -3.18 -6.48
C TYR A 124 7.10 -4.03 -7.43
N LEU A 125 8.38 -3.70 -7.54
CA LEU A 125 9.30 -4.26 -8.53
C LEU A 125 10.21 -5.30 -7.88
N PHE A 126 9.90 -6.57 -8.11
CA PHE A 126 10.72 -7.71 -7.72
C PHE A 126 11.84 -7.92 -8.73
N VAL A 127 12.94 -7.16 -8.56
CA VAL A 127 14.00 -7.00 -9.57
C VAL A 127 14.66 -8.29 -10.02
N ARG A 128 14.64 -9.34 -9.19
CA ARG A 128 15.20 -10.66 -9.52
C ARG A 128 14.36 -11.46 -10.52
N GLY A 129 13.08 -11.11 -10.68
CA GLY A 129 12.14 -11.75 -11.59
C GLY A 129 11.89 -10.98 -12.88
N MET A 130 12.39 -9.75 -12.97
CA MET A 130 12.16 -8.89 -14.12
C MET A 130 13.05 -9.29 -15.29
N SER A 131 12.44 -9.43 -16.46
CA SER A 131 13.12 -9.66 -17.72
C SER A 131 12.50 -8.83 -18.83
N GLU A 132 13.28 -8.51 -19.86
CA GLU A 132 12.79 -7.75 -21.01
C GLU A 132 11.64 -8.47 -21.71
N GLY A 133 10.59 -7.72 -22.06
CA GLY A 133 9.40 -8.25 -22.73
C GLY A 133 8.45 -9.06 -21.83
N SER A 134 8.76 -9.20 -20.54
CA SER A 134 7.91 -9.89 -19.56
C SER A 134 7.30 -8.92 -18.54
N LYS A 135 6.14 -9.30 -17.99
CA LYS A 135 5.56 -8.65 -16.80
C LYS A 135 5.98 -9.31 -15.49
N ASN A 136 6.74 -10.40 -15.56
CA ASN A 136 7.22 -11.09 -14.38
C ASN A 136 8.01 -10.14 -13.47
N GLY A 137 7.85 -10.33 -12.17
CA GLY A 137 8.45 -9.48 -11.16
C GLY A 137 7.79 -8.11 -11.00
N ILE A 138 6.74 -7.77 -11.74
CA ILE A 138 6.05 -6.47 -11.63
C ILE A 138 4.68 -6.68 -10.99
N TYR A 139 4.52 -6.18 -9.77
CA TYR A 139 3.21 -6.00 -9.16
C TYR A 139 2.71 -4.58 -9.43
N PHE A 140 1.44 -4.46 -9.83
CA PHE A 140 0.76 -3.18 -9.95
C PHE A 140 -0.59 -3.25 -9.22
N ASP A 141 -0.88 -2.18 -8.48
CA ASP A 141 -2.21 -1.97 -7.90
C ASP A 141 -2.63 -0.50 -8.03
N LEU A 142 -3.93 -0.28 -8.15
CA LEU A 142 -4.55 1.03 -8.08
C LEU A 142 -5.71 0.94 -7.09
N PRO A 143 -5.45 1.17 -5.78
CA PRO A 143 -6.50 1.17 -4.77
C PRO A 143 -7.59 2.16 -5.12
N ASP A 144 -8.84 1.77 -4.94
CA ASP A 144 -9.96 2.68 -5.05
C ASP A 144 -9.92 3.75 -3.94
N PHE A 145 -10.57 4.88 -4.18
CA PHE A 145 -10.54 5.99 -3.24
C PHE A 145 -11.22 5.64 -1.91
N ASP A 146 -12.29 4.83 -1.93
CA ASP A 146 -13.02 4.46 -0.71
C ASP A 146 -12.13 3.64 0.24
N THR A 147 -11.33 2.71 -0.28
CA THR A 147 -10.31 1.97 0.48
C THR A 147 -9.27 2.92 1.09
N VAL A 148 -8.76 3.88 0.33
CA VAL A 148 -7.76 4.84 0.80
C VAL A 148 -8.36 5.75 1.88
N GLN A 149 -9.58 6.24 1.67
CA GLN A 149 -10.28 7.10 2.61
C GLN A 149 -10.62 6.37 3.91
N ALA A 150 -11.07 5.11 3.83
CA ALA A 150 -11.35 4.30 5.02
C ALA A 150 -10.08 4.07 5.86
N LEU A 151 -8.95 3.77 5.22
CA LEU A 151 -7.67 3.64 5.91
C LEU A 151 -7.21 4.97 6.51
N GLU A 152 -7.34 6.08 5.80
CA GLU A 152 -7.00 7.41 6.33
C GLU A 152 -7.86 7.76 7.56
N ASP A 153 -9.17 7.57 7.48
CA ASP A 153 -10.11 7.85 8.57
C ASP A 153 -9.79 6.98 9.81
N PHE A 154 -9.43 5.71 9.60
CA PHE A 154 -8.99 4.81 10.66
C PHE A 154 -7.70 5.30 11.33
N LEU A 155 -6.71 5.72 10.55
CA LEU A 155 -5.41 6.12 11.08
C LEU A 155 -5.46 7.45 11.82
N VAL A 156 -6.22 8.43 11.33
CA VAL A 156 -6.15 9.80 11.85
C VAL A 156 -7.19 10.07 12.93
N SER A 157 -8.25 9.25 13.04
CA SER A 157 -9.42 9.36 13.95
C SER A 157 -10.00 10.77 14.06
N LYS A 158 -11.26 10.92 13.64
CA LYS A 158 -11.99 12.20 13.71
C LYS A 158 -12.11 12.62 15.19
N LYS A 159 -11.48 13.74 15.54
CA LYS A 159 -11.88 14.52 16.72
C LYS A 159 -13.30 15.04 16.54
#